data_AF-A0A7M7IV91-F1
#
_entry.id   AF-A0A7M7IV91-F1
#
_cell.length_a   1.000
_cell.length_b   1.000
_cell.length_c   1.000
_cell.angle_alpha   90.00
_cell.angle_beta   90.00
_cell.angle_gamma   90.00
#
_symmetry.space_group_name_H-M   'P 1'
#
loop_
_entity.id
_entity.type
_entity.pdbx_description
1 polymer ?
#
loop_
_entity_poly.entity_id
_entity_poly.type
_entity_poly.pdbx_seq_one_letter_code
_entity_poly.pdbx_strand_id
1 'polypeptide(L)'
;MKTIFICCFVIMAVTAFGQTQAAPDQAKREKRYLAIERCPENSPSEECITYAEEKSKGIKLCHTFEMRINRIYWQGCGTVFCGENTKLVKKDLSMPFPDCCEYCLIIDDNKEAYASGTF
;
A
#
# COMPACT_ATOMS: atom_id res chain seq x y z
N MET A 1 -14.10 54.81 -26.11
CA MET A 1 -14.12 53.35 -25.82
C MET A 1 -13.24 53.15 -24.59
N LYS A 2 -13.85 53.03 -23.41
CA LYS A 2 -14.02 51.79 -22.62
C LYS A 2 -12.69 51.26 -22.05
N THR A 3 -12.46 51.61 -20.76
CA THR A 3 -12.01 50.77 -19.62
C THR A 3 -11.09 49.58 -19.94
N ILE A 4 -10.01 49.33 -19.18
CA ILE A 4 -10.10 48.56 -17.93
C ILE A 4 -8.78 48.69 -17.12
N PHE A 5 -8.91 49.13 -15.87
CA PHE A 5 -7.98 48.86 -14.75
C PHE A 5 -8.18 47.41 -14.30
N ILE A 6 -7.13 46.59 -14.22
CA ILE A 6 -7.14 45.39 -13.34
C ILE A 6 -5.78 45.25 -12.67
N CYS A 7 -5.80 45.49 -11.37
CA CYS A 7 -4.75 45.22 -10.40
C CYS A 7 -4.19 43.80 -10.57
N CYS A 8 -2.87 43.69 -10.76
CA CYS A 8 -2.14 42.44 -10.53
C CYS A 8 -2.20 42.11 -9.04
N PHE A 9 -3.26 41.41 -8.65
CA PHE A 9 -3.39 40.80 -7.33
C PHE A 9 -2.27 39.78 -7.15
N VAL A 10 -1.41 40.09 -6.18
CA VAL A 10 -0.48 39.17 -5.53
C VAL A 10 -1.29 38.02 -4.95
N ILE A 11 -1.30 36.87 -5.64
CA ILE A 11 -1.79 35.64 -5.03
C ILE A 11 -0.57 34.99 -4.36
N MET A 12 -0.42 35.27 -3.08
CA MET A 12 0.31 34.42 -2.15
C MET A 12 -0.32 33.03 -2.21
N ALA A 13 0.23 32.16 -3.04
CA ALA A 13 -0.01 30.73 -2.95
C ALA A 13 0.71 30.24 -1.70
N VAL A 14 0.06 30.40 -0.55
CA VAL A 14 0.37 29.64 0.66
C VAL A 14 0.32 28.18 0.24
N THR A 15 1.49 27.53 0.18
CA THR A 15 1.57 26.08 0.08
C THR A 15 1.01 25.54 1.38
N ALA A 16 -0.32 25.41 1.45
CA ALA A 16 -0.97 24.57 2.42
C ALA A 16 -0.41 23.17 2.18
N PHE A 17 0.53 22.75 3.03
CA PHE A 17 0.77 21.35 3.31
C PHE A 17 -0.57 20.78 3.76
N GLY A 18 -1.36 20.30 2.79
CA GLY A 18 -2.59 19.60 3.08
C GLY A 18 -2.20 18.38 3.89
N GLN A 19 -2.53 18.39 5.17
CA GLN A 19 -2.58 17.16 5.95
C GLN A 19 -3.59 16.28 5.24
N THR A 20 -3.11 15.23 4.57
CA THR A 20 -3.98 14.31 3.85
C THR A 20 -4.82 13.58 4.90
N GLN A 21 -6.10 13.94 5.03
CA GLN A 21 -7.07 13.16 5.78
C GLN A 21 -7.00 11.72 5.27
N ALA A 22 -6.77 10.76 6.17
CA ALA A 22 -6.74 9.36 5.79
C ALA A 22 -8.13 8.97 5.24
N ALA A 23 -8.20 8.57 3.97
CA ALA A 23 -9.45 8.10 3.40
C ALA A 23 -9.94 6.86 4.18
N PRO A 24 -11.23 6.77 4.54
CA PRO A 24 -11.76 5.77 5.46
C PRO A 24 -11.64 4.33 4.93
N ASP A 25 -11.55 4.13 3.61
CA ASP A 25 -11.48 2.79 3.03
C ASP A 25 -10.08 2.16 3.07
N GLN A 26 -9.04 2.94 3.35
CA GLN A 26 -7.65 2.49 3.23
C GLN A 26 -6.71 3.18 4.23
N ALA A 27 -6.72 2.72 5.48
CA ALA A 27 -5.47 2.56 6.19
C ALA A 27 -4.58 1.60 5.37
N LYS A 28 -3.93 2.19 4.37
CA LYS A 28 -3.34 1.57 3.18
C LYS A 28 -2.45 0.40 3.58
N ARG A 29 -2.92 -0.83 3.38
CA ARG A 29 -2.08 -2.03 3.54
C ARG A 29 -1.02 -2.00 2.46
N GLU A 30 0.17 -1.53 2.83
CA GLU A 30 1.26 -1.38 1.89
C GLU A 30 1.74 -2.75 1.43
N LYS A 31 2.09 -2.84 0.14
CA LYS A 31 2.76 -4.01 -0.42
C LYS A 31 4.24 -3.70 -0.58
N ARG A 32 5.10 -4.69 -0.30
CA ARG A 32 6.54 -4.59 -0.52
C ARG A 32 7.03 -5.77 -1.36
N TYR A 33 7.89 -5.49 -2.34
CA TYR A 33 8.58 -6.56 -3.08
C TYR A 33 9.56 -7.28 -2.15
N LEU A 34 9.43 -8.60 -2.07
CA LEU A 34 10.32 -9.48 -1.30
C LEU A 34 11.44 -10.01 -2.19
N ALA A 35 11.08 -10.57 -3.35
CA ALA A 35 12.01 -11.18 -4.28
C ALA A 35 11.42 -11.24 -5.70
N ILE A 36 12.31 -11.31 -6.68
CA ILE A 36 11.95 -11.63 -8.06
C ILE A 36 12.66 -12.93 -8.42
N GLU A 37 11.89 -13.92 -8.83
CA GLU A 37 12.37 -15.24 -9.18
C GLU A 37 12.01 -15.56 -10.63
N ARG A 38 12.82 -16.37 -11.31
CA ARG A 38 12.48 -16.89 -12.65
C ARG A 38 11.68 -18.17 -12.50
N CYS A 39 10.73 -18.38 -13.41
CA CYS A 39 10.10 -19.69 -13.54
C CYS A 39 11.16 -20.76 -13.85
N PRO A 40 10.95 -22.01 -13.40
CA PRO A 40 11.74 -23.14 -13.85
C PRO A 40 11.72 -23.27 -15.39
N GLU A 41 12.81 -23.81 -15.96
CA GLU A 41 13.21 -23.77 -17.38
C GLU A 41 12.05 -23.70 -18.40
N ASN A 42 11.81 -22.50 -18.94
CA ASN A 42 10.86 -22.23 -20.04
C ASN A 42 9.46 -22.83 -19.87
N SER A 43 9.02 -23.07 -18.63
CA SER A 43 7.71 -23.65 -18.40
C SER A 43 6.60 -22.75 -18.95
N PRO A 44 5.53 -23.31 -19.53
CA PRO A 44 4.35 -22.55 -19.90
C PRO A 44 3.78 -21.85 -18.67
N SER A 45 3.07 -20.73 -18.87
CA SER A 45 2.63 -19.86 -17.77
C SER A 45 1.86 -20.59 -16.68
N GLU A 46 1.09 -21.63 -17.02
CA GLU A 46 0.33 -22.44 -16.07
C GLU A 46 1.22 -23.27 -15.13
N GLU A 47 2.24 -23.94 -15.66
CA GLU A 47 3.19 -24.71 -14.85
C GLU A 47 3.99 -23.80 -13.90
N CYS A 48 4.30 -22.57 -14.32
CA CYS A 48 4.95 -21.62 -13.44
C CYS A 48 4.02 -21.09 -12.34
N ILE A 49 2.72 -20.93 -12.62
CA ILE A 49 1.72 -20.60 -11.59
C ILE A 49 1.65 -21.74 -10.56
N THR A 50 1.52 -22.99 -11.01
CA THR A 50 1.48 -24.14 -10.11
C THR A 50 2.76 -24.24 -9.26
N TYR A 51 3.93 -24.01 -9.88
CA TYR A 51 5.19 -23.93 -9.14
C TYR A 51 5.16 -22.84 -8.06
N ALA A 52 4.70 -21.64 -8.40
CA ALA A 52 4.59 -20.53 -7.46
C ALA A 52 3.59 -20.84 -6.33
N GLU A 53 2.46 -21.46 -6.62
CA GLU A 53 1.47 -21.89 -5.62
C GLU A 53 2.03 -22.92 -4.66
N GLU A 54 2.69 -23.97 -5.16
CA GLU A 54 3.32 -24.98 -4.31
C GLU A 54 4.43 -24.39 -3.45
N LYS A 55 5.25 -23.51 -4.01
CA LYS A 55 6.28 -22.82 -3.25
C LYS A 55 5.69 -21.88 -2.19
N SER A 56 4.58 -21.20 -2.51
CA SER A 56 3.86 -20.32 -1.61
C SER A 56 3.40 -21.03 -0.34
N LYS A 57 2.94 -22.28 -0.44
CA LYS A 57 2.55 -23.10 0.73
C LYS A 57 3.70 -23.31 1.74
N GLY A 58 4.96 -23.29 1.28
CA GLY A 58 6.13 -23.42 2.15
C GLY A 58 6.59 -22.13 2.83
N ILE A 59 6.09 -20.97 2.39
CA ILE A 59 6.53 -19.66 2.89
C ILE A 59 5.74 -19.30 4.16
N LYS A 60 6.43 -19.24 5.30
CA LYS A 60 5.85 -18.92 6.62
C LYS A 60 5.71 -17.41 6.86
N LEU A 61 5.28 -16.65 5.86
CA LEU A 61 5.11 -15.19 5.92
C LEU A 61 3.77 -14.79 5.29
N CYS A 62 3.25 -13.61 5.64
CA CYS A 62 2.09 -13.04 4.95
C CYS A 62 2.58 -12.50 3.61
N HIS A 63 2.16 -13.14 2.53
CA HIS A 63 2.69 -12.88 1.21
C HIS A 63 1.66 -13.19 0.12
N THR A 64 1.94 -12.68 -1.06
CA THR A 64 1.28 -13.07 -2.32
C THR A 64 2.35 -13.07 -3.42
N PHE A 65 1.97 -13.43 -4.63
CA PHE A 65 2.86 -13.34 -5.77
C PHE A 65 2.10 -12.84 -7.00
N GLU A 66 2.81 -12.14 -7.86
CA GLU A 66 2.33 -11.76 -9.19
C GLU A 66 3.21 -12.39 -10.25
N MET A 67 2.59 -12.90 -11.31
CA MET A 67 3.29 -13.43 -12.48
C MET A 67 3.47 -12.33 -13.52
N ARG A 68 4.70 -12.14 -14.01
CA ARG A 68 4.92 -11.33 -15.24
C ARG A 68 5.95 -12.00 -16.15
N ILE A 69 5.52 -12.28 -17.38
CA ILE A 69 6.31 -12.97 -18.40
C ILE A 69 6.73 -14.35 -17.85
N ASN A 70 8.01 -14.54 -17.53
CA ASN A 70 8.58 -15.78 -17.03
C ASN A 70 9.20 -15.57 -15.63
N ARG A 71 8.59 -14.68 -14.84
CA ARG A 71 9.08 -14.29 -13.52
C ARG A 71 7.95 -14.23 -12.50
N ILE A 72 8.27 -14.66 -11.30
CA ILE A 72 7.44 -14.64 -10.10
C ILE A 72 7.89 -13.46 -9.26
N TYR A 73 6.98 -12.55 -8.98
CA TYR A 73 7.22 -11.39 -8.15
C TYR A 73 6.60 -11.63 -6.79
N TRP A 74 7.42 -12.03 -5.83
CA TRP A 74 6.98 -12.25 -4.46
C TRP A 74 6.75 -10.92 -3.76
N GLN A 75 5.55 -10.74 -3.22
CA GLN A 75 5.12 -9.55 -2.49
C GLN A 75 4.78 -9.91 -1.06
N GLY A 76 5.10 -9.03 -0.12
CA GLY A 76 4.75 -9.16 1.29
C GLY A 76 4.17 -7.86 1.83
N CYS A 77 3.95 -7.84 3.13
CA CYS A 77 3.51 -6.64 3.83
C CYS A 77 4.60 -5.56 3.77
N GLY A 78 4.20 -4.34 3.43
CA GLY A 78 4.98 -3.14 3.65
C GLY A 78 5.03 -2.77 5.13
N THR A 79 5.76 -1.70 5.43
CA THR A 79 5.86 -1.18 6.79
C THR A 79 4.67 -0.27 7.05
N VAL A 80 4.02 -0.44 8.19
CA VAL A 80 2.88 0.40 8.58
C VAL A 80 3.28 1.28 9.74
N PHE A 81 3.07 2.58 9.58
CA PHE A 81 3.24 3.57 10.63
C PHE A 81 1.89 4.22 10.89
N CYS A 82 1.40 4.07 12.12
CA CYS A 82 0.12 4.63 12.55
C CYS A 82 0.33 6.02 13.15
N GLY A 83 -0.44 6.99 12.66
CA GLY A 83 -0.45 8.35 13.18
C GLY A 83 -1.58 8.56 14.18
N GLU A 84 -2.01 9.82 14.30
CA GLU A 84 -3.02 10.21 15.29
C GLU A 84 -4.37 9.55 15.06
N ASN A 85 -5.07 9.25 16.16
CA ASN A 85 -6.37 8.58 16.20
C ASN A 85 -6.40 7.20 15.50
N THR A 86 -5.24 6.55 15.37
CA THR A 86 -5.14 5.20 14.83
C THR A 86 -4.39 4.26 15.76
N LYS A 87 -4.74 2.98 15.71
CA LYS A 87 -4.10 1.91 16.48
C LYS A 87 -3.51 0.88 15.52
N LEU A 88 -2.26 0.48 15.76
CA LEU A 88 -1.65 -0.61 15.02
C LEU A 88 -2.35 -1.93 15.36
N VAL A 89 -2.91 -2.57 14.33
CA VAL A 89 -3.34 -3.96 14.37
C VAL A 89 -2.18 -4.82 13.88
N LYS A 90 -1.76 -5.75 14.74
CA LYS A 90 -0.62 -6.64 14.47
C LYS A 90 -0.96 -7.64 13.37
N LYS A 91 0.10 -8.13 12.72
CA LYS A 91 0.07 -9.19 11.72
C LYS A 91 -0.65 -10.43 12.24
N ASP A 92 -1.52 -11.02 11.41
CA ASP A 92 -2.23 -12.27 11.71
C ASP A 92 -2.04 -13.28 10.58
N LEU A 93 -1.14 -14.25 10.79
CA LEU A 93 -0.82 -15.28 9.79
C LEU A 93 -1.95 -16.30 9.56
N SER A 94 -3.03 -16.27 10.34
CA SER A 94 -4.21 -17.12 10.08
C SER A 94 -5.10 -16.61 8.95
N MET A 95 -4.93 -15.35 8.58
CA MET A 95 -5.70 -14.69 7.51
C MET A 95 -4.97 -14.76 6.16
N PRO A 96 -5.69 -14.68 5.03
CA PRO A 96 -5.06 -14.58 3.71
C PRO A 96 -4.41 -13.19 3.51
N PHE A 97 -3.50 -13.08 2.55
CA PHE A 97 -3.02 -11.77 2.10
C PHE A 97 -4.13 -11.01 1.36
N PRO A 98 -4.32 -9.69 1.56
CA PRO A 98 -3.54 -8.78 2.41
C PRO A 98 -4.03 -8.68 3.86
N ASP A 99 -5.09 -9.41 4.26
CA ASP A 99 -5.66 -9.35 5.62
C ASP A 99 -4.69 -9.76 6.72
N CYS A 100 -3.74 -10.63 6.41
CA CYS A 100 -2.69 -10.99 7.36
C CYS A 100 -1.68 -9.89 7.65
N CYS A 101 -1.66 -8.78 6.90
CA CYS A 101 -0.71 -7.70 7.11
C CYS A 101 -1.10 -6.80 8.29
N GLU A 102 -0.09 -6.14 8.85
CA GLU A 102 -0.32 -5.04 9.79
C GLU A 102 -1.08 -3.91 9.09
N TYR A 103 -1.92 -3.23 9.84
CA TYR A 103 -2.66 -2.06 9.37
C TYR A 103 -3.03 -1.14 10.54
N CYS A 104 -3.40 0.09 10.23
CA CYS A 104 -3.88 1.03 11.23
C CYS A 104 -5.41 1.00 11.28
N LEU A 105 -5.98 0.81 12.46
CA LEU A 105 -7.43 0.89 12.67
C LEU A 105 -7.76 2.25 13.30
N ILE A 106 -8.81 2.91 12.81
CA ILE A 106 -9.32 4.15 13.40
C ILE A 106 -9.88 3.83 14.80
N ILE A 107 -9.55 4.65 15.79
CA ILE A 107 -9.98 4.44 17.18
C ILE A 107 -11.35 5.08 17.45
N ASP A 108 -11.54 6.30 16.95
CA ASP A 108 -12.76 7.09 17.12
C ASP A 108 -13.17 7.68 15.78
N ASP A 109 -14.26 7.15 15.20
CA ASP A 109 -14.77 7.58 13.89
C ASP A 109 -15.29 9.03 13.90
N ASN A 110 -15.43 9.65 15.08
CA ASN A 110 -15.83 11.06 15.22
C ASN A 110 -14.63 12.02 15.27
N LYS A 111 -13.40 11.51 15.18
CA LYS A 111 -12.17 12.30 15.18
C LYS A 111 -11.39 12.06 13.90
N GLU A 112 -10.72 13.09 13.42
CA GLU A 112 -9.84 12.97 12.26
C GLU A 112 -8.71 11.97 12.54
N ALA A 113 -8.42 11.11 11.57
CA ALA A 113 -7.32 10.16 11.60
C ALA A 113 -6.25 10.58 10.60
N TYR A 114 -5.00 10.60 11.05
CA TYR A 114 -3.87 11.03 10.25
C TYR A 114 -2.90 9.86 10.08
N ALA A 115 -2.45 9.60 8.85
CA ALA A 115 -1.34 8.69 8.61
C ALA A 115 -0.02 9.39 8.99
N SER A 116 0.89 8.71 9.68
CA SER A 116 2.25 9.25 9.85
C SER A 116 2.98 9.15 8.51
N GLY A 117 3.52 10.26 8.02
CA GLY A 117 4.16 10.36 6.71
C GLY A 117 5.23 9.29 6.47
N THR A 118 5.28 8.79 5.24
CA THR A 118 6.33 7.92 4.71
C THR A 118 7.61 8.73 4.45
N PHE A 119 8.76 8.18 4.85
CA PHE A 119 10.07 8.61 4.35
C PHE A 119 10.34 7.99 2.97
#